data_AF-A0A661ZYW6-F1
#
_entry.id   AF-A0A661ZYW6-F1
#
_cell.length_a   1.000
_cell.length_b   1.000
_cell.length_c   1.000
_cell.angle_alpha   90.00
_cell.angle_beta   90.00
_cell.angle_gamma   90.00
#
_symmetry.space_group_name_H-M   'P 1'
#
loop_
_entity.id
_entity.type
_entity.pdbx_description
1 polymer ?
#
loop_
_entity_poly.entity_id
_entity_poly.type
_entity_poly.pdbx_seq_one_letter_code
_entity_poly.pdbx_strand_id
1 'polypeptide(L)'
;MPVKTSNIIFLLMISSFVFGQKNKDPELNLNIKDKPVRELLLQIEEQTQLIFSFNTELINRDSIVTYYSENKSVEKVISELFL
;
A
#
# COMPACT_ATOMS: atom_id res chain seq x y z
N MET A 1 -28.83 42.52 -7.50
CA MET A 1 -27.41 42.93 -7.36
C MET A 1 -26.59 42.09 -8.33
N PRO A 2 -25.92 42.66 -9.34
CA PRO A 2 -25.10 41.87 -10.25
C PRO A 2 -23.86 41.42 -9.48
N VAL A 3 -23.71 40.10 -9.30
CA VAL A 3 -22.47 39.51 -8.77
C VAL A 3 -21.38 39.86 -9.78
N LYS A 4 -20.46 40.76 -9.42
CA LYS A 4 -19.34 41.15 -10.28
C LYS A 4 -18.64 39.86 -10.72
N THR A 5 -18.49 39.66 -12.02
CA THR A 5 -17.80 38.52 -12.66
C THR A 5 -16.41 38.26 -12.05
N SER A 6 -15.76 39.32 -11.55
CA SER A 6 -14.51 39.26 -10.78
C SER A 6 -14.56 38.38 -9.52
N ASN A 7 -15.72 38.28 -8.84
CA ASN A 7 -15.86 37.47 -7.62
C ASN A 7 -15.99 35.96 -7.95
N ILE A 8 -16.50 35.63 -9.14
CA ILE A 8 -16.65 34.25 -9.60
C ILE A 8 -15.29 33.65 -9.95
N ILE A 9 -14.41 34.44 -10.57
CA ILE A 9 -13.03 34.03 -10.91
C ILE A 9 -12.21 33.75 -9.64
N PHE A 10 -12.36 34.57 -8.61
CA PHE A 10 -11.72 34.37 -7.32
C PHE A 10 -12.20 33.10 -6.62
N LEU A 11 -13.51 32.80 -6.69
CA LEU A 11 -14.09 31.58 -6.12
C LEU A 11 -13.62 30.31 -6.83
N LEU A 12 -13.48 30.36 -8.17
CA LEU A 12 -12.97 29.24 -8.98
C LEU A 12 -11.51 28.90 -8.65
N MET A 13 -10.68 29.91 -8.37
CA MET A 13 -9.25 29.73 -8.08
C MET A 13 -8.97 29.01 -6.75
N ILE A 14 -9.93 29.01 -5.81
CA ILE A 14 -9.78 28.34 -4.50
C ILE A 14 -10.13 26.84 -4.59
N SER A 15 -10.94 26.45 -5.57
CA SER A 15 -11.44 25.07 -5.72
C SER A 15 -10.39 24.09 -6.26
N SER A 16 -9.30 24.55 -6.86
CA SER A 16 -8.25 23.71 -7.43
C SER A 16 -7.27 23.11 -6.41
N PHE A 17 -7.33 23.51 -5.13
CA PHE A 17 -6.37 23.06 -4.11
C PHE A 17 -6.79 21.79 -3.33
N VAL A 18 -7.94 21.18 -3.66
CA VAL A 18 -8.48 20.05 -2.86
C VAL A 18 -8.10 18.66 -3.41
N PHE A 19 -7.53 18.56 -4.61
CA PHE A 19 -7.23 17.26 -5.23
C PHE A 19 -5.76 16.83 -5.06
N GLY A 20 -5.36 16.68 -3.81
CA GLY A 20 -4.21 15.87 -3.41
C GLY A 20 -4.71 14.74 -2.53
N GLN A 21 -5.48 13.79 -3.08
CA GLN A 21 -5.75 12.55 -2.34
C GLN A 21 -4.40 11.90 -2.07
N LYS A 22 -3.97 11.93 -0.80
CA LYS A 22 -3.02 10.96 -0.28
C LYS A 22 -3.60 9.60 -0.64
N ASN A 23 -3.12 8.98 -1.71
CA ASN A 23 -3.27 7.55 -1.91
C ASN A 23 -2.68 6.94 -0.64
N LYS A 24 -3.54 6.54 0.30
CA LYS A 24 -3.09 5.76 1.43
C LYS A 24 -2.46 4.52 0.83
N ASP A 25 -1.20 4.27 1.18
CA ASP A 25 -0.57 3.01 0.81
C ASP A 25 -1.49 1.87 1.25
N PRO A 26 -1.66 0.82 0.43
CA PRO A 26 -2.55 -0.27 0.77
C PRO A 26 -2.14 -0.88 2.11
N GLU A 27 -3.08 -0.88 3.04
CA GLU A 27 -2.94 -1.43 4.38
C GLU A 27 -3.17 -2.96 4.30
N LEU A 28 -2.13 -3.74 4.59
CA LEU A 28 -2.11 -5.19 4.51
C LEU A 28 -2.70 -5.83 5.77
N ASN A 29 -3.52 -6.85 5.56
CA ASN A 29 -3.98 -7.77 6.60
C ASN A 29 -3.51 -9.18 6.24
N LEU A 30 -2.52 -9.67 6.97
CA LEU A 30 -1.87 -10.96 6.71
C LEU A 30 -2.11 -11.89 7.89
N ASN A 31 -2.49 -13.12 7.58
CA ASN A 31 -2.60 -14.20 8.54
C ASN A 31 -2.03 -15.47 7.92
N ILE A 32 -0.75 -15.68 8.17
CA ILE A 32 0.01 -16.83 7.71
C ILE A 32 0.43 -17.62 8.94
N LYS A 33 0.08 -18.90 8.96
CA LYS A 33 0.49 -19.83 10.02
C LYS A 33 1.07 -21.09 9.39
N ASP A 34 2.33 -21.35 9.69
CA ASP A 34 3.07 -22.54 9.27
C ASP A 34 2.98 -22.78 7.75
N LYS A 35 3.16 -21.71 6.96
CA LYS A 35 3.17 -21.78 5.49
C LYS A 35 4.50 -21.32 4.88
N PRO A 36 4.82 -21.72 3.64
CA PRO A 36 5.96 -21.19 2.90
C PRO A 36 5.92 -19.66 2.76
N VAL A 37 7.08 -19.01 2.76
CA VAL A 37 7.23 -17.57 2.46
C VAL A 37 6.53 -17.17 1.17
N ARG A 38 6.52 -18.05 0.16
CA ARG A 38 5.78 -17.84 -1.09
C ARG A 38 4.31 -17.49 -0.87
N GLU A 39 3.63 -18.17 0.05
CA GLU A 39 2.21 -17.95 0.33
C GLU A 39 1.97 -16.56 0.91
N LEU A 40 2.89 -16.10 1.77
CA LEU A 40 2.86 -14.74 2.30
C LEU A 40 3.00 -13.71 1.18
N LEU A 41 3.99 -13.88 0.30
CA LEU A 41 4.24 -12.94 -0.80
C LEU A 41 3.05 -12.89 -1.77
N LEU A 42 2.44 -14.04 -2.09
CA LEU A 42 1.22 -14.10 -2.91
C LEU A 42 0.06 -13.32 -2.29
N GLN A 43 -0.16 -13.41 -0.97
CA GLN A 43 -1.20 -12.62 -0.31
C GLN A 43 -0.95 -11.10 -0.39
N ILE A 44 0.31 -10.69 -0.37
CA ILE A 44 0.66 -9.27 -0.56
C ILE A 44 0.34 -8.86 -2.01
N GLU A 45 0.76 -9.66 -3.00
CA GLU A 45 0.48 -9.39 -4.42
C GLU A 45 -1.03 -9.25 -4.69
N GLU A 46 -1.84 -10.15 -4.13
CA GLU A 46 -3.30 -10.12 -4.25
C GLU A 46 -3.91 -8.83 -3.67
N GLN A 47 -3.44 -8.37 -2.50
CA GLN A 47 -3.99 -7.20 -1.83
C GLN A 47 -3.53 -5.87 -2.44
N THR A 48 -2.32 -5.81 -3.01
CA THR A 48 -1.72 -4.55 -3.46
C THR A 48 -1.58 -4.42 -4.96
N GLN A 49 -1.86 -5.48 -5.72
CA GLN A 49 -1.62 -5.55 -7.17
C GLN A 49 -0.14 -5.28 -7.54
N LEU A 50 0.77 -5.50 -6.59
CA LEU A 50 2.21 -5.44 -6.82
C LEU A 50 2.70 -6.83 -7.24
N ILE A 51 3.88 -6.89 -7.87
CA ILE A 51 4.55 -8.14 -8.23
C ILE A 51 5.89 -8.18 -7.50
N PHE A 52 6.16 -9.25 -6.76
CA PHE A 52 7.41 -9.45 -6.04
C PHE A 52 8.38 -10.27 -6.86
N SER A 53 9.51 -9.65 -7.18
CA SER A 53 10.68 -10.32 -7.75
C SER A 53 11.82 -10.32 -6.75
N PHE A 54 12.42 -11.49 -6.52
CA PHE A 54 13.47 -11.67 -5.54
C PHE A 54 14.38 -12.84 -5.89
N ASN A 55 15.64 -12.74 -5.45
CA ASN A 55 16.65 -13.75 -5.66
C ASN A 55 16.39 -14.98 -4.76
N THR A 56 16.20 -16.15 -5.37
CA THR A 56 15.96 -17.43 -4.70
C THR A 56 17.14 -17.94 -3.88
N GLU A 57 18.36 -17.48 -4.17
CA GLU A 57 19.56 -17.83 -3.41
C GLU A 57 19.62 -17.06 -2.08
N LEU A 58 18.99 -15.89 -2.01
CA LEU A 58 18.97 -15.03 -0.82
C LEU A 58 17.72 -15.26 0.04
N ILE A 59 16.58 -15.55 -0.59
CA ILE A 59 15.32 -15.81 0.09
C ILE A 59 14.83 -17.21 -0.30
N ASN A 60 14.86 -18.13 0.66
CA ASN A 60 14.29 -19.46 0.48
C ASN A 60 12.76 -19.39 0.52
N ARG A 61 12.14 -19.54 -0.66
CA ARG A 61 10.68 -19.50 -0.88
C ARG A 61 9.89 -20.53 -0.08
N ASP A 62 10.55 -21.64 0.25
CA ASP A 62 9.95 -22.80 0.88
C ASP A 62 10.17 -22.81 2.40
N SER A 63 10.87 -21.79 2.94
CA SER A 63 10.99 -21.61 4.37
C SER A 63 9.60 -21.42 4.99
N ILE A 64 9.33 -22.15 6.06
CA ILE A 64 8.07 -22.06 6.79
C ILE A 64 8.10 -20.82 7.69
N VAL A 65 7.05 -20.02 7.62
CA VAL A 65 6.87 -18.82 8.43
C VAL A 65 5.48 -18.79 9.05
N THR A 66 5.42 -18.13 10.21
CA THR A 66 4.17 -17.72 10.86
C THR A 66 4.26 -16.21 11.04
N TYR A 67 3.34 -15.48 10.42
CA TYR A 67 3.33 -14.03 10.41
C TYR A 67 1.89 -13.51 10.45
N TYR A 68 1.67 -12.53 11.31
CA TYR A 68 0.38 -11.89 11.48
C TYR A 68 0.55 -10.37 11.48
N SER A 69 -0.27 -9.69 10.69
CA SER A 69 -0.36 -8.24 10.71
C SER A 69 -1.78 -7.80 10.40
N GLU A 70 -2.24 -6.79 11.13
CA GLU A 70 -3.43 -6.02 10.79
C GLU A 70 -3.03 -4.60 10.48
N ASN A 71 -3.58 -4.07 9.39
CA ASN A 71 -3.39 -2.68 8.99
C ASN A 71 -1.91 -2.23 9.00
N LYS A 72 -1.05 -2.93 8.26
CA LYS A 72 0.36 -2.55 8.08
C LYS A 72 0.67 -2.18 6.64
N SER A 73 1.55 -1.20 6.43
CA SER A 73 2.05 -0.91 5.08
C SER A 73 2.93 -2.05 4.55
N VAL A 74 3.00 -2.18 3.23
CA VAL A 74 3.91 -3.12 2.54
C VAL A 74 5.34 -2.97 3.03
N GLU A 75 5.85 -1.74 3.10
CA GLU A 75 7.21 -1.44 3.59
C GLU A 75 7.47 -2.02 4.98
N LYS A 76 6.51 -1.87 5.89
CA LYS A 76 6.64 -2.37 7.26
C LYS A 76 6.62 -3.89 7.30
N VAL A 77 5.76 -4.54 6.52
CA VAL A 77 5.72 -6.00 6.42
C VAL A 77 7.05 -6.54 5.87
N ILE A 78 7.59 -5.94 4.80
CA ILE A 78 8.82 -6.40 4.16
C ILE A 78 10.04 -6.19 5.06
N SER A 79 10.12 -5.06 5.76
CA SER A 79 11.20 -4.83 6.74
C SER A 79 11.17 -5.84 7.88
N GLU A 80 9.99 -6.16 8.44
CA GLU A 80 9.88 -7.14 9.52
C GLU A 80 10.22 -8.59 9.08
N LEU A 81 10.13 -8.90 7.78
CA LEU A 81 10.41 -10.25 7.26
C LEU A 81 11.88 -10.48 6.91
N PHE A 82 12.60 -9.44 6.51
CA PHE A 82 13.91 -9.58 5.87
C PHE A 82 15.03 -8.70 6.47
N LEU A 83 14.73 -7.81 7.42
CA LEU A 83 15.72 -6.97 8.15
C LEU A 83 15.74 -7.32 9.64
#